data_AF-A0A968UA68-F1
#
_entry.id   AF-A0A968UA68-F1
#
_cell.length_a   1.000
_cell.length_b   1.000
_cell.length_c   1.000
_cell.angle_alpha   90.00
_cell.angle_beta   90.00
_cell.angle_gamma   90.00
#
_symmetry.space_group_name_H-M   'P 1'
#
loop_
_entity.id
_entity.type
_entity.pdbx_description
1 polymer ?
#
loop_
_entity_poly.entity_id
_entity_poly.type
_entity_poly.pdbx_seq_one_letter_code
_entity_poly.pdbx_strand_id
1 'polypeptide(L)'
;MAAALRYGEFLFSLLALAFFTGLQVHVANYLIGEPLQETLTSLIRYSVVAGSFLLLLFRWRQSLFVAHRACLLWLLVILDAASYFWSEIPDWTYLSIRGELLPMVLFGLYFGSRYCLREQLQILAPFFIMSAIGSFLVVFLLPEVGKHPLTEFDGAWRGLYGHKNGLSAYMSISVLAQLSILLSPKKENIINPKLAWIGLALSVALILLSTSATGLLLLVFLFTLLLLYRRYRWQGKRSVLVLNIGIGLGVVAIILVILNWGLLLAALGKDPTLTSRALIWENGFSFWLDKFFLGYGRDAFWNPDLPYAYQIGSKIAFNYLPPHAHNGFLDTALEVGIIGLGLFIAGLVLSLIRVFGWPILDPVPPCFGRLASCVCS
;
A
#
# COMPACT_ATOMS: atom_id res chain seq x y z
N MET A 1 3.75 4.08 34.14
CA MET A 1 4.71 4.47 33.08
C MET A 1 4.62 3.59 31.83
N ALA A 2 4.67 2.26 31.93
CA ALA A 2 4.60 1.36 30.77
C ALA A 2 3.30 1.45 29.94
N ALA A 3 2.13 1.66 30.57
CA ALA A 3 0.86 1.82 29.87
C ALA A 3 0.76 3.13 29.07
N ALA A 4 1.25 4.23 29.64
CA ALA A 4 1.28 5.54 28.97
C ALA A 4 2.19 5.51 27.73
N LEU A 5 3.35 4.84 27.82
CA LEU A 5 4.25 4.66 26.69
C LEU A 5 3.60 3.85 25.56
N ARG A 6 2.90 2.75 25.89
CA ARG A 6 2.17 1.93 24.90
C ARG A 6 1.07 2.72 24.19
N TYR A 7 0.35 3.55 24.93
CA TYR A 7 -0.68 4.41 24.36
C TYR A 7 -0.08 5.50 23.45
N GLY A 8 1.04 6.11 23.88
CA GLY A 8 1.80 7.06 23.06
C GLY A 8 2.30 6.45 21.74
N GLU A 9 2.88 5.25 21.78
CA GLU A 9 3.32 4.53 20.57
C GLU A 9 2.15 4.20 19.63
N PHE A 10 0.98 3.86 20.18
CA PHE A 10 -0.23 3.62 19.40
C PHE A 10 -0.72 4.89 18.69
N LEU A 11 -0.83 6.00 19.42
CA LEU A 11 -1.20 7.30 18.82
C LEU A 11 -0.19 7.76 17.77
N PHE A 12 1.11 7.62 18.07
CA PHE A 12 2.18 7.90 17.12
C PHE A 12 2.02 7.09 15.82
N SER A 13 1.71 5.79 15.93
CA SER A 13 1.49 4.93 14.78
C SER A 13 0.27 5.35 13.97
N LEU A 14 -0.83 5.77 14.62
CA LEU A 14 -2.01 6.30 13.91
C LEU A 14 -1.71 7.61 13.17
N LEU A 15 -0.95 8.52 13.79
CA LEU A 15 -0.53 9.78 13.15
C LEU A 15 0.38 9.54 11.95
N ALA A 16 1.36 8.64 12.09
CA ALA A 16 2.25 8.26 11.00
C ALA A 16 1.47 7.57 9.86
N LEU A 17 0.53 6.67 10.17
CA LEU A 17 -0.34 6.06 9.17
C LEU A 17 -1.17 7.11 8.43
N ALA A 18 -1.78 8.06 9.15
CA ALA A 18 -2.51 9.16 8.53
C ALA A 18 -1.62 9.93 7.56
N PHE A 19 -0.38 10.23 7.97
CA PHE A 19 0.63 10.90 7.15
C PHE A 19 0.93 10.15 5.86
N PHE A 20 1.24 8.85 5.94
CA PHE A 20 1.65 8.05 4.78
C PHE A 20 0.49 7.69 3.84
N THR A 21 -0.76 7.69 4.31
CA THR A 21 -1.91 7.54 3.41
C THR A 21 -2.30 8.86 2.72
N GLY A 22 -1.64 9.98 3.04
CA GLY A 22 -1.91 11.30 2.47
C GLY A 22 -3.21 11.96 2.95
N LEU A 23 -3.82 11.44 4.03
CA LEU A 23 -5.12 11.91 4.50
C LEU A 23 -5.08 13.38 4.94
N GLN A 24 -4.00 13.80 5.58
CA GLN A 24 -3.77 15.18 6.02
C GLN A 24 -3.78 16.18 4.86
N VAL A 25 -3.21 15.81 3.71
CA VAL A 25 -3.12 16.71 2.54
C VAL A 25 -4.51 16.87 1.92
N HIS A 26 -5.23 15.76 1.76
CA HIS A 26 -6.57 15.79 1.18
C HIS A 26 -7.58 16.47 2.12
N VAL A 27 -7.58 16.14 3.40
CA VAL A 27 -8.44 16.78 4.40
C VAL A 27 -8.18 18.28 4.49
N ALA A 28 -6.92 18.72 4.46
CA ALA A 28 -6.58 20.14 4.47
C ALA A 28 -7.11 20.87 3.23
N ASN A 29 -6.87 20.30 2.04
CA ASN A 29 -7.45 20.81 0.80
C ASN A 29 -8.98 20.95 0.89
N TYR A 30 -9.65 19.98 1.52
CA TYR A 30 -11.11 19.98 1.62
C TYR A 30 -11.67 20.95 2.65
N LEU A 31 -10.99 21.13 3.79
CA LEU A 31 -11.48 21.97 4.89
C LEU A 31 -11.07 23.45 4.75
N ILE A 32 -9.89 23.70 4.16
CA ILE A 32 -9.27 25.02 4.11
C ILE A 32 -9.28 25.60 2.69
N GLY A 33 -9.53 24.77 1.66
CA GLY A 33 -9.51 25.19 0.25
C GLY A 33 -8.10 25.37 -0.32
N GLU A 34 -7.06 25.13 0.48
CA GLU A 34 -5.65 25.27 0.12
C GLU A 34 -4.88 24.02 0.60
N PRO A 35 -3.83 23.60 -0.12
CA PRO A 35 -2.98 22.51 0.35
C PRO A 35 -2.33 22.88 1.66
N LEU A 36 -2.14 21.87 2.52
CA LEU A 36 -1.44 22.06 3.78
C LEU A 36 -0.06 22.67 3.49
N GLN A 37 0.25 23.79 4.14
CA GLN A 37 1.48 24.55 3.89
C GLN A 37 2.69 23.59 3.89
N GLU A 38 3.58 23.73 2.89
CA GLU A 38 4.70 22.81 2.68
C GLU A 38 5.58 22.68 3.95
N THR A 39 5.73 23.79 4.68
CA THR A 39 6.42 23.85 5.97
C THR A 39 5.76 22.95 7.01
N LEU A 40 4.43 23.01 7.17
CA LEU A 40 3.69 22.17 8.11
C LEU A 40 3.74 20.69 7.70
N THR A 41 3.61 20.39 6.41
CA THR A 41 3.74 19.01 5.90
C THR A 41 5.14 18.47 6.17
N SER A 42 6.17 19.29 6.01
CA SER A 42 7.56 18.93 6.32
C SER A 42 7.78 18.73 7.81
N LEU A 43 7.19 19.59 8.67
CA LEU A 43 7.26 19.42 10.13
C LEU A 43 6.64 18.11 10.58
N ILE A 44 5.45 17.76 10.07
CA ILE A 44 4.80 16.48 10.38
C ILE A 44 5.71 15.33 9.91
N ARG A 45 6.17 15.36 8.66
CA ARG A 45 7.06 14.35 8.07
C ARG A 45 8.29 14.11 8.93
N TYR A 46 9.04 15.16 9.26
CA TYR A 46 10.29 15.03 10.01
C TYR A 46 10.05 14.73 11.49
N SER A 47 8.89 15.09 12.07
CA SER A 47 8.51 14.62 13.41
C SER A 47 8.24 13.11 13.44
N VAL A 48 7.61 12.55 12.40
CA VAL A 48 7.41 11.10 12.24
C VAL A 48 8.75 10.39 12.06
N VAL A 49 9.67 10.96 11.27
CA VAL A 49 11.04 10.44 11.10
C VAL A 49 11.78 10.44 12.42
N ALA A 50 11.84 11.59 13.11
CA ALA A 50 12.55 11.72 14.38
C ALA A 50 11.98 10.77 15.44
N GLY A 51 10.65 10.68 15.55
CA GLY A 51 9.98 9.76 16.46
C GLY A 51 10.30 8.29 16.14
N SER A 52 10.21 7.90 14.86
CA SER A 52 10.52 6.52 14.43
C SER A 52 11.98 6.18 14.71
N PHE A 53 12.90 7.09 14.40
CA PHE A 53 14.33 6.92 14.63
C PHE A 53 14.66 6.78 16.12
N LEU A 54 14.14 7.65 16.98
CA LEU A 54 14.33 7.56 18.43
C LEU A 54 13.79 6.23 19.00
N LEU A 55 12.61 5.80 18.56
CA LEU A 55 12.01 4.53 19.01
C LEU A 55 12.80 3.31 18.52
N LEU A 56 13.37 3.37 17.31
CA LEU A 56 14.30 2.35 16.81
C LEU A 56 15.58 2.31 17.64
N LEU A 57 16.15 3.46 18.04
CA LEU A 57 17.33 3.51 18.90
C LEU A 57 17.06 2.92 20.29
N PHE A 58 15.91 3.22 20.90
CA PHE A 58 15.50 2.60 22.16
C PHE A 58 15.34 1.07 22.06
N ARG A 59 15.06 0.56 20.86
CA ARG A 59 14.85 -0.88 20.56
C ARG A 59 15.93 -1.46 19.64
N TRP A 60 17.15 -0.91 19.69
CA TRP A 60 18.18 -1.16 18.67
C TRP A 60 18.46 -2.65 18.43
N ARG A 61 18.44 -3.50 19.47
CA ARG A 61 18.64 -4.95 19.32
C ARG A 61 17.53 -5.60 18.48
N GLN A 62 16.27 -5.27 18.74
CA GLN A 62 15.14 -5.79 17.96
C GLN A 62 15.13 -5.19 16.55
N SER A 63 15.44 -3.90 16.43
CA SER A 63 15.52 -3.21 15.14
C SER A 63 16.58 -3.83 14.23
N LEU A 64 17.78 -4.12 14.75
CA LEU A 64 18.84 -4.79 14.00
C LEU A 64 18.44 -6.22 13.60
N PHE A 65 17.78 -6.96 14.50
CA PHE A 65 17.31 -8.31 14.18
C PHE A 65 16.31 -8.31 13.03
N VAL A 66 15.34 -7.40 13.05
CA VAL A 66 14.34 -7.27 11.96
C VAL A 66 14.99 -6.77 10.68
N ALA A 67 15.88 -5.78 10.77
CA ALA A 67 16.62 -5.27 9.63
C ALA A 67 17.43 -6.37 8.92
N HIS A 68 18.12 -7.22 9.68
CA HIS A 68 18.90 -8.33 9.14
C HIS A 68 18.04 -9.34 8.36
N ARG A 69 16.81 -9.59 8.82
CA ARG A 69 15.86 -10.49 8.12
C ARG A 69 15.29 -9.91 6.82
N ALA A 70 15.42 -8.59 6.65
CA ALA A 70 14.98 -7.83 5.48
C ALA A 70 16.16 -7.45 4.56
N CYS A 71 17.22 -8.26 4.50
CA CYS A 71 18.44 -7.95 3.73
C CYS A 71 18.16 -7.54 2.27
N LEU A 72 17.28 -8.25 1.54
CA LEU A 72 16.93 -7.87 0.16
C LEU A 72 16.24 -6.50 0.06
N LEU A 73 15.39 -6.16 1.05
CA LEU A 73 14.75 -4.85 1.09
C LEU A 73 15.79 -3.75 1.32
N TRP A 74 16.78 -3.99 2.18
CA TRP A 74 17.87 -3.03 2.37
C TRP A 74 18.74 -2.86 1.14
N LEU A 75 19.02 -3.93 0.40
CA LEU A 75 19.73 -3.81 -0.88
C LEU A 75 18.94 -2.94 -1.86
N LEU A 76 17.61 -3.12 -1.93
CA LEU A 76 16.75 -2.28 -2.77
C LEU A 76 16.77 -0.81 -2.29
N VAL A 77 16.62 -0.56 -0.99
CA VAL A 77 16.65 0.80 -0.42
C VAL A 77 18.01 1.49 -0.65
N ILE A 78 19.11 0.74 -0.52
CA ILE A 78 20.45 1.26 -0.81
C ILE A 78 20.60 1.57 -2.29
N LEU A 79 20.07 0.72 -3.18
CA LEU A 79 20.09 0.96 -4.62
C LEU A 79 19.24 2.20 -4.99
N ASP A 80 18.03 2.32 -4.46
CA ASP A 80 17.17 3.50 -4.63
C ASP A 80 17.87 4.78 -4.15
N ALA A 81 18.55 4.73 -3.00
CA ALA A 81 19.28 5.88 -2.49
C ALA A 81 20.53 6.18 -3.33
N ALA A 82 21.25 5.15 -3.78
CA ALA A 82 22.40 5.29 -4.66
C ALA A 82 22.00 5.84 -6.04
N SER A 83 20.72 5.69 -6.44
CA SER A 83 20.21 6.19 -7.72
C SER A 83 20.36 7.69 -7.91
N TYR A 84 20.56 8.44 -6.82
CA TYR A 84 21.04 9.82 -6.86
C TYR A 84 22.26 10.02 -7.76
N PHE A 85 23.23 9.09 -7.75
CA PHE A 85 24.50 9.24 -8.49
C PHE A 85 24.37 9.10 -10.01
N TRP A 86 23.30 8.47 -10.51
CA TRP A 86 23.05 8.32 -11.95
C TRP A 86 21.72 8.92 -12.40
N SER A 87 21.01 9.62 -11.50
CA SER A 87 19.75 10.28 -11.80
C SER A 87 19.96 11.39 -12.82
N GLU A 88 19.00 11.53 -13.74
CA GLU A 88 18.97 12.67 -14.66
C GLU A 88 18.57 13.98 -14.00
N ILE A 89 17.93 13.91 -12.82
CA ILE A 89 17.53 15.08 -12.02
C ILE A 89 17.92 14.87 -10.54
N PRO A 90 19.23 14.92 -10.22
CA PRO A 90 19.73 14.55 -8.89
C PRO A 90 19.10 15.33 -7.74
N ASP A 91 18.80 16.62 -7.94
CA ASP A 91 18.17 17.46 -6.92
C ASP A 91 16.78 16.93 -6.55
N TRP A 92 15.94 16.60 -7.53
CA TRP A 92 14.62 16.03 -7.29
C TRP A 92 14.70 14.63 -6.68
N THR A 93 15.62 13.79 -7.17
CA THR A 93 15.87 12.46 -6.58
C THR A 93 16.28 12.58 -5.11
N TYR A 94 17.13 13.54 -4.75
CA TYR A 94 17.48 13.82 -3.35
C TYR A 94 16.25 14.24 -2.52
N LEU A 95 15.39 15.10 -3.06
CA LEU A 95 14.13 15.50 -2.43
C LEU A 95 13.19 14.29 -2.20
N SER A 96 13.08 13.38 -3.15
CA SER A 96 12.29 12.15 -3.03
C SER A 96 12.89 11.18 -2.01
N ILE A 97 14.21 11.01 -1.98
CA ILE A 97 14.90 10.15 -1.00
C ILE A 97 14.67 10.66 0.42
N ARG A 98 14.94 11.95 0.67
CA ARG A 98 14.78 12.55 2.01
C ARG A 98 13.31 12.66 2.42
N GLY A 99 12.44 12.88 1.44
CA GLY A 99 11.05 13.21 1.66
C GLY A 99 10.14 11.99 1.75
N GLU A 100 10.45 10.89 1.07
CA GLU A 100 9.53 9.78 0.92
C GLU A 100 10.16 8.46 1.30
N LEU A 101 11.32 8.14 0.70
CA LEU A 101 12.00 6.86 0.92
C LEU A 101 12.43 6.70 2.39
N LEU A 102 13.21 7.65 2.92
CA LEU A 102 13.71 7.56 4.29
C LEU A 102 12.59 7.52 5.34
N PRO A 103 11.57 8.41 5.30
CA PRO A 103 10.44 8.32 6.22
C PRO A 103 9.70 6.99 6.13
N MET A 104 9.42 6.49 4.92
CA MET A 104 8.69 5.23 4.72
C MET A 104 9.46 4.02 5.27
N VAL A 105 10.77 3.94 4.99
CA VAL A 105 11.62 2.84 5.45
C VAL A 105 11.78 2.86 6.97
N LEU A 106 12.04 4.03 7.56
CA LEU A 106 12.21 4.15 9.01
C LEU A 106 10.92 3.82 9.76
N PHE A 107 9.78 4.37 9.32
CA PHE A 107 8.50 4.06 9.94
C PHE A 107 8.12 2.58 9.71
N GLY A 108 8.33 2.05 8.51
CA GLY A 108 8.06 0.64 8.20
C GLY A 108 8.88 -0.32 9.06
N LEU A 109 10.18 -0.03 9.26
CA LEU A 109 11.05 -0.80 10.15
C LEU A 109 10.61 -0.68 11.62
N TYR A 110 10.25 0.52 12.07
CA TYR A 110 9.72 0.73 13.41
C TYR A 110 8.43 -0.07 13.62
N PHE A 111 7.45 0.08 12.72
CA PHE A 111 6.16 -0.58 12.79
C PHE A 111 6.30 -2.11 12.75
N GLY A 112 7.19 -2.61 11.89
CA GLY A 112 7.53 -4.03 11.75
C GLY A 112 8.30 -4.63 12.93
N SER A 113 9.17 -3.85 13.58
CA SER A 113 9.92 -4.30 14.76
C SER A 113 9.12 -4.18 16.06
N ARG A 114 8.17 -3.25 16.12
CA ARG A 114 7.37 -2.98 17.32
C ARG A 114 6.15 -3.86 17.43
N TYR A 115 5.43 -4.06 16.34
CA TYR A 115 4.12 -4.71 16.33
C TYR A 115 4.20 -6.01 15.55
N CYS A 116 3.63 -7.09 16.09
CA CYS A 116 3.43 -8.29 15.30
C CYS A 116 2.38 -8.03 14.20
N LEU A 117 2.38 -8.85 13.13
CA LEU A 117 1.43 -8.69 12.01
C LEU A 117 -0.03 -8.56 12.47
N ARG A 118 -0.42 -9.31 13.51
CA ARG A 118 -1.76 -9.19 14.08
C ARG A 118 -2.00 -7.81 14.68
N GLU A 119 -1.10 -7.31 15.53
CA GLU A 119 -1.21 -5.98 16.14
C GLU A 119 -1.23 -4.89 15.07
N GLN A 120 -0.40 -5.02 14.02
CA GLN A 120 -0.40 -4.10 12.87
C GLN A 120 -1.79 -4.02 12.23
N LEU A 121 -2.40 -5.18 11.91
CA LEU A 121 -3.75 -5.24 11.34
C LEU A 121 -4.81 -4.70 12.32
N GLN A 122 -4.66 -4.94 13.63
CA GLN A 122 -5.57 -4.40 14.64
C GLN A 122 -5.43 -2.88 14.84
N ILE A 123 -4.28 -2.28 14.52
CA ILE A 123 -4.09 -0.82 14.49
C ILE A 123 -4.69 -0.23 13.20
N LEU A 124 -4.49 -0.90 12.07
CA LEU A 124 -5.04 -0.48 10.77
C LEU A 124 -6.57 -0.49 10.74
N ALA A 125 -7.21 -1.43 11.45
CA ALA A 125 -8.65 -1.56 11.47
C ALA A 125 -9.41 -0.31 11.95
N PRO A 126 -9.19 0.25 13.16
CA PRO A 126 -9.84 1.48 13.58
C PRO A 126 -9.44 2.68 12.71
N PHE A 127 -8.18 2.75 12.27
CA PHE A 127 -7.70 3.79 11.37
C PHE A 127 -8.53 3.85 10.08
N PHE A 128 -8.72 2.70 9.42
CA PHE A 128 -9.50 2.64 8.20
C PHE A 128 -11.00 2.77 8.42
N ILE A 129 -11.54 2.46 9.61
CA ILE A 129 -12.93 2.79 9.94
C ILE A 129 -13.12 4.30 9.93
N MET A 130 -12.23 5.04 10.61
CA MET A 130 -12.29 6.50 10.61
C MET A 130 -12.15 7.07 9.20
N SER A 131 -11.20 6.54 8.42
CA SER A 131 -11.02 6.93 7.02
C SER A 131 -12.23 6.61 6.13
N ALA A 132 -12.89 5.46 6.33
CA ALA A 132 -14.09 5.08 5.59
C ALA A 132 -15.25 6.02 5.92
N ILE A 133 -15.50 6.28 7.21
CA ILE A 133 -16.52 7.22 7.66
C ILE A 133 -16.26 8.61 7.06
N GLY A 134 -15.03 9.10 7.16
CA GLY A 134 -14.67 10.39 6.57
C GLY A 134 -14.83 10.43 5.05
N SER A 135 -14.57 9.32 4.36
CA SER A 135 -14.81 9.21 2.91
C SER A 135 -16.29 9.30 2.55
N PHE A 136 -17.16 8.65 3.33
CA PHE A 136 -18.62 8.82 3.17
C PHE A 136 -19.04 10.26 3.45
N LEU A 137 -18.56 10.87 4.52
CA LEU A 137 -18.88 12.25 4.88
C LEU A 137 -18.51 13.22 3.75
N VAL A 138 -17.29 13.12 3.19
CA VAL A 138 -16.88 13.99 2.09
C VAL A 138 -17.74 13.77 0.85
N VAL A 139 -18.09 12.53 0.51
CA VAL A 139 -18.92 12.28 -0.68
C VAL A 139 -20.35 12.80 -0.54
N PHE A 140 -20.93 12.72 0.66
CA PHE A 140 -22.30 13.21 0.88
C PHE A 140 -22.37 14.72 1.12
N LEU A 141 -21.40 15.29 1.85
CA LEU A 141 -21.38 16.72 2.18
C LEU A 141 -20.78 17.57 1.07
N LEU A 142 -19.80 17.03 0.33
CA LEU A 142 -19.03 17.72 -0.71
C LEU A 142 -18.87 16.82 -1.96
N PRO A 143 -19.97 16.51 -2.68
CA PRO A 143 -19.95 15.53 -3.77
C PRO A 143 -19.02 15.90 -4.93
N GLU A 144 -18.85 17.18 -5.23
CA GLU A 144 -17.91 17.69 -6.26
C GLU A 144 -16.45 17.34 -5.95
N VAL A 145 -16.15 17.20 -4.66
CA VAL A 145 -14.83 16.88 -4.15
C VAL A 145 -14.68 15.38 -3.96
N GLY A 146 -15.66 14.73 -3.32
CA GLY A 146 -15.60 13.30 -2.99
C GLY A 146 -15.79 12.35 -4.17
N LYS A 147 -16.32 12.84 -5.30
CA LYS A 147 -16.46 12.07 -6.55
C LYS A 147 -15.55 12.64 -7.62
N HIS A 148 -15.21 11.81 -8.61
CA HIS A 148 -14.54 12.30 -9.80
C HIS A 148 -15.49 13.18 -10.62
N PRO A 149 -14.97 14.26 -11.26
CA PRO A 149 -15.76 15.10 -12.15
C PRO A 149 -16.27 14.31 -13.37
N LEU A 150 -17.20 14.92 -14.12
CA LEU A 150 -17.85 14.40 -15.34
C LEU A 150 -16.86 14.22 -16.52
N THR A 151 -15.79 13.47 -16.31
CA THR A 151 -14.75 13.12 -17.28
C THR A 151 -14.56 11.59 -17.30
N GLU A 152 -13.33 11.09 -17.51
CA GLU A 152 -13.01 9.64 -17.67
C GLU A 152 -13.53 8.74 -16.52
N PHE A 153 -13.79 9.31 -15.33
CA PHE A 153 -14.23 8.57 -14.15
C PHE A 153 -15.56 9.05 -13.58
N ASP A 154 -16.48 9.50 -14.43
CA ASP A 154 -17.74 10.10 -14.01
C ASP A 154 -18.47 9.33 -12.88
N GLY A 155 -18.82 10.08 -11.83
CA GLY A 155 -19.55 9.61 -10.66
C GLY A 155 -18.79 8.64 -9.74
N ALA A 156 -17.57 8.24 -10.09
CA ALA A 156 -16.79 7.29 -9.29
C ALA A 156 -16.34 7.93 -7.97
N TRP A 157 -16.54 7.20 -6.86
CA TRP A 157 -16.16 7.71 -5.54
C TRP A 157 -14.65 7.67 -5.38
N ARG A 158 -14.08 8.78 -4.92
CA ARG A 158 -12.68 8.89 -4.48
C ARG A 158 -12.56 9.18 -2.97
N GLY A 159 -13.64 9.63 -2.33
CA GLY A 159 -13.72 9.73 -0.87
C GLY A 159 -12.71 10.73 -0.32
N LEU A 160 -12.04 10.37 0.78
CA LEU A 160 -10.94 11.16 1.33
C LEU A 160 -9.64 11.08 0.54
N TYR A 161 -9.60 10.25 -0.50
CA TYR A 161 -8.40 9.98 -1.28
C TYR A 161 -8.50 10.70 -2.63
N GLY A 162 -7.39 11.20 -3.15
CA GLY A 162 -7.37 11.95 -4.41
C GLY A 162 -7.85 11.17 -5.64
N HIS A 163 -7.93 9.83 -5.57
CA HIS A 163 -8.27 8.98 -6.71
C HIS A 163 -9.07 7.72 -6.33
N LYS A 164 -9.95 7.24 -7.23
CA LYS A 164 -10.84 6.08 -6.99
C LYS A 164 -10.06 4.79 -6.73
N ASN A 165 -8.95 4.62 -7.46
CA ASN A 165 -8.08 3.45 -7.33
C ASN A 165 -7.33 3.47 -5.98
N GLY A 166 -6.92 4.66 -5.52
CA GLY A 166 -6.30 4.83 -4.20
C GLY A 166 -7.28 4.47 -3.08
N LEU A 167 -8.48 5.05 -3.09
CA LEU A 167 -9.56 4.70 -2.16
C LEU A 167 -9.76 3.18 -2.11
N SER A 168 -9.91 2.56 -3.28
CA SER A 168 -10.16 1.13 -3.39
C SER A 168 -9.02 0.26 -2.87
N ALA A 169 -7.75 0.64 -3.12
CA ALA A 169 -6.58 -0.04 -2.60
C ALA A 169 -6.53 0.02 -1.07
N TYR A 170 -6.73 1.19 -0.47
CA TYR A 170 -6.76 1.35 0.98
C TYR A 170 -7.94 0.61 1.64
N MET A 171 -9.12 0.64 1.02
CA MET A 171 -10.27 -0.12 1.52
C MET A 171 -10.07 -1.64 1.39
N SER A 172 -9.28 -2.11 0.42
CA SER A 172 -8.91 -3.54 0.34
C SER A 172 -8.02 -3.96 1.51
N ILE A 173 -7.08 -3.10 1.93
CA ILE A 173 -6.29 -3.30 3.15
C ILE A 173 -7.19 -3.23 4.39
N SER A 174 -8.16 -2.32 4.41
CA SER A 174 -9.17 -2.25 5.48
C SER A 174 -9.94 -3.56 5.62
N VAL A 175 -10.41 -4.15 4.52
CA VAL A 175 -11.10 -5.46 4.53
C VAL A 175 -10.24 -6.52 5.20
N LEU A 176 -8.95 -6.62 4.85
CA LEU A 176 -7.99 -7.52 5.52
C LEU A 176 -7.87 -7.25 7.02
N ALA A 177 -7.74 -5.98 7.40
CA ALA A 177 -7.63 -5.56 8.79
C ALA A 177 -8.89 -5.92 9.59
N GLN A 178 -10.09 -5.68 9.07
CA GLN A 178 -11.34 -6.05 9.75
C GLN A 178 -11.52 -7.56 9.85
N LEU A 179 -11.23 -8.30 8.78
CA LEU A 179 -11.28 -9.76 8.80
C LEU A 179 -10.33 -10.35 9.86
N SER A 180 -9.15 -9.75 10.05
CA SER A 180 -8.21 -10.18 11.09
C SER A 180 -8.82 -10.12 12.50
N ILE A 181 -9.64 -9.11 12.79
CA ILE A 181 -10.33 -8.94 14.07
C ILE A 181 -11.48 -9.94 14.21
N LEU A 182 -12.26 -10.12 13.14
CA LEU A 182 -13.41 -11.02 13.12
C LEU A 182 -13.03 -12.50 13.21
N LEU A 183 -11.81 -12.86 12.80
CA LEU A 183 -11.26 -14.21 12.89
C LEU A 183 -10.45 -14.47 14.16
N SER A 184 -10.05 -13.41 14.87
CA SER A 184 -9.26 -13.51 16.10
C SER A 184 -10.15 -13.75 17.33
N PRO A 185 -9.66 -14.47 18.36
CA PRO A 185 -10.35 -14.60 19.64
C PRO A 185 -10.69 -13.23 20.25
N LYS A 186 -11.93 -13.05 20.74
CA LYS A 186 -12.42 -11.77 21.25
C LYS A 186 -11.53 -11.12 22.31
N LYS A 187 -10.88 -11.91 23.16
CA LYS A 187 -10.01 -11.44 24.26
C LYS A 187 -8.72 -10.75 23.77
N GLU A 188 -8.38 -10.92 22.49
CA GLU A 188 -7.12 -10.45 21.91
C GLU A 188 -7.31 -9.25 20.98
N ASN A 189 -8.54 -8.71 20.85
CA ASN A 189 -8.86 -7.64 19.92
C ASN A 189 -8.81 -6.26 20.60
N ILE A 190 -8.16 -5.29 19.95
CA ILE A 190 -8.12 -3.88 20.42
C ILE A 190 -9.48 -3.19 20.28
N ILE A 191 -10.31 -3.58 19.31
CA ILE A 191 -11.66 -3.03 19.10
C ILE A 191 -12.75 -4.11 19.16
N ASN A 192 -13.98 -3.69 19.42
CA ASN A 192 -15.14 -4.57 19.47
C ASN A 192 -15.41 -5.22 18.09
N PRO A 193 -15.60 -6.54 17.99
CA PRO A 193 -15.95 -7.21 16.73
C PRO A 193 -17.19 -6.63 16.03
N LYS A 194 -18.14 -6.05 16.76
CA LYS A 194 -19.28 -5.34 16.15
C LYS A 194 -18.83 -4.14 15.33
N LEU A 195 -17.85 -3.39 15.82
CA LEU A 195 -17.27 -2.25 15.10
C LEU A 195 -16.49 -2.72 13.88
N ALA A 196 -15.82 -3.87 13.96
CA ALA A 196 -15.15 -4.48 12.81
C ALA A 196 -16.12 -4.92 11.70
N TRP A 197 -17.32 -5.41 12.04
CA TRP A 197 -18.38 -5.68 11.05
C TRP A 197 -18.86 -4.41 10.35
N ILE A 198 -19.04 -3.32 11.08
CA ILE A 198 -19.38 -2.01 10.51
C ILE A 198 -18.25 -1.55 9.57
N GLY A 199 -17.00 -1.62 10.02
CA GLY A 199 -15.84 -1.28 9.21
C GLY A 199 -15.74 -2.10 7.92
N LEU A 200 -16.05 -3.40 8.01
CA LEU A 200 -16.04 -4.29 6.85
C LEU A 200 -17.12 -3.88 5.85
N ALA A 201 -18.34 -3.64 6.32
CA ALA A 201 -19.46 -3.19 5.48
C ALA A 201 -19.15 -1.86 4.79
N LEU A 202 -18.61 -0.88 5.53
CA LEU A 202 -18.21 0.43 4.97
C LEU A 202 -17.11 0.28 3.91
N SER A 203 -16.10 -0.57 4.17
CA SER A 203 -14.98 -0.78 3.25
C SER A 203 -15.45 -1.45 1.96
N VAL A 204 -16.29 -2.50 2.07
CA VAL A 204 -16.90 -3.18 0.92
C VAL A 204 -17.74 -2.20 0.09
N ALA A 205 -18.59 -1.40 0.75
CA ALA A 205 -19.42 -0.41 0.08
C ALA A 205 -18.56 0.62 -0.69
N LEU A 206 -17.51 1.16 -0.07
CA LEU A 206 -16.61 2.10 -0.75
C LEU A 206 -15.85 1.47 -1.93
N ILE A 207 -15.46 0.20 -1.85
CA ILE A 207 -14.87 -0.52 -2.99
C ILE A 207 -15.87 -0.59 -4.15
N LEU A 208 -17.12 -0.97 -3.88
CA LEU A 208 -18.16 -1.06 -4.90
C LEU A 208 -18.47 0.32 -5.52
N LEU A 209 -18.64 1.34 -4.67
CA LEU A 209 -18.96 2.71 -5.09
C LEU A 209 -17.78 3.44 -5.77
N SER A 210 -16.53 3.03 -5.50
CA SER A 210 -15.38 3.51 -6.25
C SER A 210 -15.40 3.05 -7.71
N THR A 211 -16.14 1.99 -8.02
CA THR A 211 -16.18 1.33 -9.33
C THR A 211 -14.79 0.96 -9.87
N SER A 212 -13.85 0.70 -8.96
CA SER A 212 -12.48 0.29 -9.29
C SER A 212 -12.42 -1.20 -9.62
N ALA A 213 -12.04 -1.49 -10.85
CA ALA A 213 -11.67 -2.80 -11.37
C ALA A 213 -10.83 -3.64 -10.42
N THR A 214 -9.65 -3.12 -10.08
CA THR A 214 -8.66 -3.78 -9.25
C THR A 214 -9.22 -4.03 -7.85
N GLY A 215 -10.02 -3.10 -7.34
CA GLY A 215 -10.71 -3.23 -6.06
C GLY A 215 -11.65 -4.42 -6.00
N LEU A 216 -12.53 -4.54 -6.99
CA LEU A 216 -13.48 -5.64 -7.09
C LEU A 216 -12.77 -6.98 -7.19
N LEU A 217 -11.71 -7.05 -8.00
CA LEU A 217 -10.88 -8.24 -8.12
C LEU A 217 -10.23 -8.65 -6.80
N LEU A 218 -9.59 -7.69 -6.12
CA LEU A 218 -8.99 -7.92 -4.80
C LEU A 218 -10.05 -8.37 -3.79
N LEU A 219 -11.23 -7.76 -3.82
CA LEU A 219 -12.33 -8.13 -2.93
C LEU A 219 -12.74 -9.60 -3.12
N VAL A 220 -13.03 -10.00 -4.37
CA VAL A 220 -13.40 -11.38 -4.71
C VAL A 220 -12.28 -12.35 -4.32
N PHE A 221 -11.03 -12.00 -4.61
CA PHE A 221 -9.87 -12.79 -4.24
C PHE A 221 -9.77 -13.00 -2.73
N LEU A 222 -9.88 -11.91 -1.94
CA LEU A 222 -9.78 -11.96 -0.49
C LEU A 222 -10.92 -12.77 0.15
N PHE A 223 -12.16 -12.61 -0.31
CA PHE A 223 -13.28 -13.41 0.19
C PHE A 223 -13.13 -14.89 -0.20
N THR A 224 -12.64 -15.18 -1.41
CA THR A 224 -12.36 -16.57 -1.84
C THR A 224 -11.31 -17.21 -0.95
N LEU A 225 -10.19 -16.53 -0.72
CA LEU A 225 -9.14 -16.99 0.21
C LEU A 225 -9.67 -17.20 1.63
N LEU A 226 -10.54 -16.29 2.10
CA LEU A 226 -11.15 -16.40 3.43
C LEU A 226 -12.04 -17.65 3.55
N LEU A 227 -12.90 -17.91 2.56
CA LEU A 227 -13.78 -19.07 2.55
C LEU A 227 -12.98 -20.37 2.57
N LEU A 228 -11.95 -20.46 1.72
CA LEU A 228 -11.04 -21.60 1.67
C LEU A 228 -10.29 -21.76 3.00
N TYR A 229 -9.76 -20.68 3.54
CA TYR A 229 -9.11 -20.71 4.85
C TYR A 229 -10.05 -21.22 5.94
N ARG A 230 -11.27 -20.67 6.08
CA ARG A 230 -12.23 -21.13 7.11
C ARG A 230 -12.60 -22.60 6.95
N ARG A 231 -12.81 -23.07 5.72
CA ARG A 231 -13.22 -24.45 5.45
C ARG A 231 -12.12 -25.46 5.71
N TYR A 232 -10.85 -25.07 5.55
CA TYR A 232 -9.72 -25.99 5.52
C TYR A 232 -8.62 -25.72 6.56
N ARG A 233 -8.67 -24.67 7.38
CA ARG A 233 -7.60 -24.26 8.35
C ARG A 233 -7.14 -25.27 9.41
N TRP A 234 -7.65 -26.51 9.41
CA TRP A 234 -7.32 -27.54 10.41
C TRP A 234 -7.15 -28.95 9.81
N GLN A 235 -6.87 -29.04 8.51
CA GLN A 235 -6.81 -30.30 7.76
C GLN A 235 -5.36 -30.71 7.41
N GLY A 236 -4.36 -30.15 8.11
CA GLY A 236 -2.93 -30.45 7.92
C GLY A 236 -2.44 -30.15 6.51
N LYS A 237 -1.76 -31.10 5.86
CA LYS A 237 -1.26 -30.96 4.47
C LYS A 237 -2.36 -30.62 3.46
N ARG A 238 -3.62 -31.02 3.71
CA ARG A 238 -4.77 -30.68 2.85
C ARG A 238 -5.09 -29.18 2.89
N SER A 239 -4.83 -28.51 4.01
CA SER A 239 -4.99 -27.06 4.14
C SER A 239 -4.07 -26.31 3.19
N VAL A 240 -2.82 -26.76 3.09
CA VAL A 240 -1.79 -26.17 2.21
C VAL A 240 -2.15 -26.42 0.74
N LEU A 241 -2.52 -27.66 0.39
CA LEU A 241 -2.92 -28.00 -0.97
C LEU A 241 -4.13 -27.19 -1.43
N VAL A 242 -5.17 -27.07 -0.59
CA VAL A 242 -6.39 -26.32 -0.96
C VAL A 242 -6.15 -24.82 -0.99
N LEU A 243 -5.28 -24.28 -0.11
CA LEU A 243 -4.88 -22.87 -0.19
C LEU A 243 -4.14 -22.58 -1.50
N ASN A 244 -3.21 -23.46 -1.90
CA ASN A 244 -2.49 -23.36 -3.17
C ASN A 244 -3.43 -23.46 -4.38
N ILE A 245 -4.38 -24.39 -4.37
CA ILE A 245 -5.42 -24.48 -5.42
C ILE A 245 -6.28 -23.21 -5.43
N GLY A 246 -6.64 -22.68 -4.26
CA GLY A 246 -7.37 -21.43 -4.11
C GLY A 246 -6.66 -20.23 -4.71
N ILE A 247 -5.36 -20.15 -4.49
CA ILE A 247 -4.51 -19.12 -5.10
C ILE A 247 -4.43 -19.33 -6.61
N GLY A 248 -4.25 -20.57 -7.07
CA GLY A 248 -4.29 -20.91 -8.50
C GLY A 248 -5.60 -20.50 -9.16
N LEU A 249 -6.73 -20.80 -8.53
CA LEU A 249 -8.06 -20.37 -9.00
C LEU A 249 -8.22 -18.84 -8.95
N GLY A 250 -7.68 -18.18 -7.93
CA GLY A 250 -7.64 -16.72 -7.84
C GLY A 250 -6.83 -16.10 -8.98
N VAL A 251 -5.67 -16.68 -9.31
CA VAL A 251 -4.85 -16.28 -10.45
C VAL A 251 -5.60 -16.50 -11.76
N VAL A 252 -6.25 -17.65 -11.94
CA VAL A 252 -7.10 -17.93 -13.11
C VAL A 252 -8.24 -16.92 -13.21
N ALA A 253 -8.92 -16.59 -12.11
CA ALA A 253 -9.98 -15.59 -12.09
C ALA A 253 -9.46 -14.20 -12.48
N ILE A 254 -8.28 -13.80 -11.98
CA ILE A 254 -7.62 -12.55 -12.38
C ILE A 254 -7.32 -12.56 -13.88
N ILE A 255 -6.76 -13.66 -14.41
CA ILE A 255 -6.47 -13.81 -15.83
C ILE A 255 -7.74 -13.72 -16.67
N LEU A 256 -8.81 -14.42 -16.29
CA LEU A 256 -10.10 -14.39 -17.00
C LEU A 256 -10.69 -12.97 -17.03
N VAL A 257 -10.55 -12.21 -15.95
CA VAL A 257 -11.02 -10.83 -15.88
C VAL A 257 -10.17 -9.91 -16.76
N ILE A 258 -8.85 -10.10 -16.78
CA ILE A 258 -7.96 -9.35 -17.69
C ILE A 258 -8.33 -9.65 -19.15
N LEU A 259 -8.53 -10.92 -19.50
CA LEU A 259 -8.86 -11.34 -20.86
C LEU A 259 -10.24 -10.85 -21.34
N ASN A 260 -11.22 -10.74 -20.43
CA ASN A 260 -12.59 -10.32 -20.75
C ASN A 260 -12.89 -8.88 -20.31
N TRP A 261 -11.84 -8.07 -20.06
CA TRP A 261 -11.98 -6.75 -19.47
C TRP A 261 -12.83 -5.79 -20.31
N GLY A 262 -12.65 -5.82 -21.64
CA GLY A 262 -13.43 -5.00 -22.57
C GLY A 262 -14.93 -5.30 -22.51
N LEU A 263 -15.30 -6.59 -22.39
CA LEU A 263 -16.70 -7.03 -22.26
C LEU A 263 -17.30 -6.64 -20.90
N LEU A 264 -16.51 -6.74 -19.82
CA LEU A 264 -16.94 -6.34 -18.48
C LEU A 264 -17.15 -4.83 -18.37
N LEU A 265 -16.27 -4.02 -18.97
CA LEU A 265 -16.42 -2.57 -19.03
C LEU A 265 -17.59 -2.13 -19.91
N ALA A 266 -17.78 -2.77 -21.06
CA ALA A 266 -18.92 -2.52 -21.93
C ALA A 266 -20.26 -2.84 -21.23
N ALA A 267 -20.33 -3.96 -20.49
CA ALA A 267 -21.51 -4.32 -19.69
C ALA A 267 -21.78 -3.35 -18.53
N LEU A 268 -20.75 -2.65 -18.04
CA LEU A 268 -20.86 -1.60 -17.03
C LEU A 268 -21.04 -0.20 -17.63
N GLY A 269 -21.17 -0.09 -18.97
CA GLY A 269 -21.38 1.18 -19.68
C GLY A 269 -20.17 2.11 -19.66
N LYS A 270 -18.94 1.57 -19.66
CA LYS A 270 -17.70 2.35 -19.45
C LYS A 270 -16.67 2.17 -20.55
N ASP A 271 -15.94 3.25 -20.83
CA ASP A 271 -14.83 3.28 -21.79
C ASP A 271 -13.57 2.52 -21.31
N PRO A 272 -12.80 1.94 -22.24
CA PRO A 272 -11.64 1.10 -21.94
C PRO A 272 -10.46 1.94 -21.43
N THR A 273 -10.46 2.25 -20.14
CA THR A 273 -9.31 2.79 -19.36
C THR A 273 -8.02 1.96 -19.46
N LEU A 274 -8.06 0.75 -20.04
CA LEU A 274 -6.87 -0.02 -20.38
C LEU A 274 -6.14 0.51 -21.62
N THR A 275 -6.80 1.22 -22.54
CA THR A 275 -6.16 1.71 -23.77
C THR A 275 -5.11 2.79 -23.44
N SER A 276 -5.44 3.72 -22.54
CA SER A 276 -4.48 4.73 -22.06
C SER A 276 -3.31 4.07 -21.30
N ARG A 277 -3.59 3.11 -20.42
CA ARG A 277 -2.53 2.38 -19.66
C ARG A 277 -1.66 1.50 -20.55
N ALA A 278 -2.23 0.84 -21.56
CA ALA A 278 -1.47 0.04 -22.50
C ALA A 278 -0.44 0.90 -23.24
N LEU A 279 -0.83 2.10 -23.68
CA LEU A 279 0.09 3.07 -24.27
C LEU A 279 1.18 3.51 -23.27
N ILE A 280 0.83 3.77 -22.02
CA ILE A 280 1.82 4.10 -20.97
C ILE A 280 2.83 2.94 -20.81
N TRP A 281 2.35 1.70 -20.78
CA TRP A 281 3.21 0.53 -20.56
C TRP A 281 4.10 0.22 -21.74
N GLU A 282 3.58 0.29 -22.97
CA GLU A 282 4.37 0.07 -24.19
C GLU A 282 5.51 1.09 -24.31
N ASN A 283 5.19 2.38 -24.11
CA ASN A 283 6.20 3.43 -24.20
C ASN A 283 7.15 3.40 -23.00
N GLY A 284 6.63 3.21 -21.79
CA GLY A 284 7.47 3.07 -20.58
C GLY A 284 8.40 1.86 -20.67
N PHE A 285 7.95 0.74 -21.24
CA PHE A 285 8.82 -0.41 -21.50
C PHE A 285 9.93 -0.07 -22.50
N SER A 286 9.60 0.69 -23.55
CA SER A 286 10.59 1.13 -24.54
C SER A 286 11.67 2.00 -23.90
N PHE A 287 11.29 2.98 -23.07
CA PHE A 287 12.26 3.78 -22.30
C PHE A 287 13.07 2.95 -21.31
N TRP A 288 12.45 1.97 -20.65
CA TRP A 288 13.20 1.09 -19.77
C TRP A 288 14.31 0.34 -20.51
N LEU A 289 14.11 -0.06 -21.76
CA LEU A 289 15.17 -0.71 -22.56
C LEU A 289 16.38 0.21 -22.79
N ASP A 290 16.18 1.53 -22.90
CA ASP A 290 17.27 2.49 -23.07
C ASP A 290 18.16 2.58 -21.83
N LYS A 291 17.58 2.41 -20.63
CA LYS A 291 18.29 2.39 -19.34
C LYS A 291 18.06 1.09 -18.56
N PHE A 292 18.25 -0.04 -19.26
CA PHE A 292 17.86 -1.36 -18.77
C PHE A 292 18.41 -1.73 -17.38
N PHE A 293 19.69 -1.43 -17.11
CA PHE A 293 20.38 -1.90 -15.91
C PHE A 293 20.06 -1.13 -14.64
N LEU A 294 20.12 0.21 -14.70
CA LEU A 294 20.05 1.10 -13.54
C LEU A 294 18.85 2.04 -13.55
N GLY A 295 18.10 2.13 -14.66
CA GLY A 295 16.99 3.06 -14.79
C GLY A 295 17.44 4.53 -14.84
N TYR A 296 16.47 5.42 -14.63
CA TYR A 296 16.58 6.87 -14.74
C TYR A 296 16.89 7.57 -13.42
N GLY A 297 16.86 6.86 -12.30
CA GLY A 297 16.91 7.43 -10.96
C GLY A 297 15.54 7.46 -10.30
N ARG A 298 15.52 7.32 -8.97
CA ARG A 298 14.30 7.37 -8.17
C ARG A 298 13.54 8.68 -8.44
N ASP A 299 12.26 8.55 -8.76
CA ASP A 299 11.32 9.65 -8.99
C ASP A 299 11.76 10.65 -10.09
N ALA A 300 12.72 10.26 -10.94
CA ALA A 300 13.20 11.10 -12.03
C ALA A 300 12.29 11.00 -13.26
N PHE A 301 11.95 9.77 -13.67
CA PHE A 301 11.33 9.51 -14.97
C PHE A 301 10.00 10.24 -15.21
N TRP A 302 9.13 10.29 -14.20
CA TRP A 302 7.82 10.94 -14.28
C TRP A 302 7.85 12.44 -13.96
N ASN A 303 9.03 12.99 -13.68
CA ASN A 303 9.17 14.40 -13.35
C ASN A 303 8.81 15.28 -14.57
N PRO A 304 7.97 16.31 -14.41
CA PRO A 304 7.58 17.22 -15.50
C PRO A 304 8.73 17.99 -16.16
N ASP A 305 9.85 18.18 -15.46
CA ASP A 305 11.04 18.85 -15.98
C ASP A 305 11.81 17.98 -16.98
N LEU A 306 11.55 16.66 -17.00
CA LEU A 306 12.06 15.74 -17.99
C LEU A 306 11.01 15.46 -19.08
N PRO A 307 11.45 15.19 -20.33
CA PRO A 307 10.51 15.11 -21.45
C PRO A 307 9.71 13.80 -21.48
N TYR A 308 10.07 12.79 -20.69
CA TYR A 308 9.54 11.42 -20.81
C TYR A 308 8.04 11.34 -20.52
N ALA A 309 7.58 11.91 -19.39
CA ALA A 309 6.18 11.92 -19.02
C ALA A 309 5.33 12.62 -20.10
N TYR A 310 5.81 13.74 -20.63
CA TYR A 310 5.15 14.47 -21.71
C TYR A 310 5.10 13.68 -23.03
N GLN A 311 6.20 13.03 -23.41
CA GLN A 311 6.26 12.19 -24.62
C GLN A 311 5.26 11.03 -24.58
N ILE A 312 5.06 10.42 -23.41
CA ILE A 312 4.05 9.37 -23.22
C ILE A 312 2.65 9.98 -23.20
N GLY A 313 2.44 11.02 -22.39
CA GLY A 313 1.13 11.61 -22.14
C GLY A 313 0.50 12.29 -23.36
N SER A 314 1.31 12.92 -24.21
CA SER A 314 0.86 13.54 -25.48
C SER A 314 0.28 12.53 -26.48
N LYS A 315 0.60 11.24 -26.36
CA LYS A 315 -0.01 10.16 -27.17
C LYS A 315 -1.40 9.74 -26.67
N ILE A 316 -1.79 10.15 -25.46
CA ILE A 316 -3.03 9.76 -24.80
C ILE A 316 -4.04 10.90 -24.86
N ALA A 317 -3.64 12.10 -24.44
CA ALA A 317 -4.49 13.28 -24.45
C ALA A 317 -3.67 14.58 -24.45
N PHE A 318 -4.28 15.67 -24.93
CA PHE A 318 -3.67 16.98 -24.94
C PHE A 318 -3.34 17.45 -23.52
N ASN A 319 -2.09 17.87 -23.28
CA ASN A 319 -1.57 18.31 -21.97
C ASN A 319 -1.73 17.29 -20.83
N TYR A 320 -1.83 16.00 -21.12
CA TYR A 320 -1.82 14.97 -20.09
C TYR A 320 -0.38 14.64 -19.69
N LEU A 321 -0.07 14.75 -18.40
CA LEU A 321 1.19 14.26 -17.82
C LEU A 321 0.87 13.11 -16.86
N PRO A 322 1.15 11.85 -17.24
CA PRO A 322 0.98 10.72 -16.34
C PRO A 322 1.96 10.86 -15.14
N PRO A 323 1.46 10.78 -13.90
CA PRO A 323 2.33 10.90 -12.72
C PRO A 323 3.09 9.61 -12.39
N HIS A 324 2.71 8.47 -12.98
CA HIS A 324 3.32 7.15 -12.79
C HIS A 324 2.78 6.15 -13.82
N ALA A 325 3.38 4.96 -13.94
CA ALA A 325 2.95 3.91 -14.88
C ALA A 325 1.60 3.26 -14.53
N HIS A 326 1.06 3.51 -13.32
CA HIS A 326 0.01 2.68 -12.71
C HIS A 326 0.41 1.19 -12.61
N ASN A 327 1.71 0.90 -12.62
CA ASN A 327 2.27 -0.43 -12.58
C ASN A 327 3.60 -0.38 -11.81
N GLY A 328 3.56 -0.80 -10.54
CA GLY A 328 4.73 -0.73 -9.66
C GLY A 328 5.95 -1.50 -10.18
N PHE A 329 5.78 -2.57 -10.98
CA PHE A 329 6.91 -3.28 -11.56
C PHE A 329 7.61 -2.45 -12.64
N LEU A 330 6.83 -1.78 -13.50
CA LEU A 330 7.38 -0.90 -14.52
C LEU A 330 7.96 0.37 -13.91
N ASP A 331 7.32 0.95 -12.89
CA ASP A 331 7.85 2.09 -12.15
C ASP A 331 9.20 1.74 -11.50
N THR A 332 9.32 0.60 -10.80
CA THR A 332 10.61 0.15 -10.25
C THR A 332 11.66 -0.09 -11.33
N ALA A 333 11.27 -0.65 -12.49
CA ALA A 333 12.18 -0.85 -13.61
C ALA A 333 12.70 0.47 -14.19
N LEU A 334 11.83 1.48 -14.31
CA LEU A 334 12.19 2.82 -14.78
C LEU A 334 13.07 3.56 -13.76
N GLU A 335 12.84 3.40 -12.46
CA GLU A 335 13.60 4.08 -11.42
C GLU A 335 15.00 3.49 -11.20
N VAL A 336 15.09 2.16 -11.07
CA VAL A 336 16.31 1.46 -10.63
C VAL A 336 16.70 0.26 -11.50
N GLY A 337 16.06 0.12 -12.68
CA GLY A 337 16.42 -0.87 -13.69
C GLY A 337 16.11 -2.31 -13.30
N ILE A 338 16.62 -3.24 -14.10
CA ILE A 338 16.46 -4.69 -13.88
C ILE A 338 17.08 -5.15 -12.55
N ILE A 339 18.10 -4.45 -12.05
CA ILE A 339 18.76 -4.80 -10.79
C ILE A 339 17.78 -4.55 -9.63
N GLY A 340 17.18 -3.37 -9.56
CA GLY A 340 16.19 -3.06 -8.52
C GLY A 340 14.92 -3.88 -8.66
N LEU A 341 14.41 -4.05 -9.89
CA LEU A 341 13.26 -4.91 -10.16
C LEU A 341 13.54 -6.37 -9.73
N GLY A 342 14.74 -6.87 -10.01
CA GLY A 342 15.18 -8.21 -9.60
C GLY A 342 15.23 -8.38 -8.08
N LEU A 343 15.76 -7.39 -7.36
CA LEU A 343 15.76 -7.37 -5.89
C LEU A 343 14.34 -7.35 -5.32
N PHE A 344 13.45 -6.54 -5.90
CA PHE A 344 12.05 -6.47 -5.51
C PHE A 344 11.33 -7.81 -5.73
N ILE A 345 11.45 -8.40 -6.93
CA ILE A 345 10.84 -9.70 -7.26
C ILE A 345 11.40 -10.80 -6.38
N ALA A 346 12.72 -10.85 -6.14
CA ALA A 346 13.33 -11.83 -5.25
C ALA A 346 12.79 -11.68 -3.82
N GLY A 347 12.65 -10.45 -3.31
CA GLY A 347 12.05 -10.18 -2.01
C GLY A 347 10.60 -10.63 -1.92
N LEU A 348 9.81 -10.38 -2.96
CA LEU A 348 8.42 -10.82 -3.05
C LEU A 348 8.32 -12.35 -3.07
N VAL A 349 9.10 -13.02 -3.92
CA VAL A 349 9.13 -14.49 -4.03
C VAL A 349 9.56 -15.13 -2.71
N LEU A 350 10.62 -14.64 -2.07
CA LEU A 350 11.04 -15.16 -0.76
C LEU A 350 9.96 -14.97 0.31
N SER A 351 9.24 -13.85 0.28
CA SER A 351 8.13 -13.59 1.20
C SER A 351 6.98 -14.56 0.96
N LEU A 352 6.63 -14.82 -0.30
CA LEU A 352 5.62 -15.82 -0.67
C LEU A 352 6.04 -17.25 -0.27
N ILE A 353 7.29 -17.64 -0.55
CA ILE A 353 7.85 -18.93 -0.12
C ILE A 353 7.79 -19.06 1.39
N ARG A 354 8.13 -18.00 2.15
CA ARG A 354 7.99 -18.01 3.60
C ARG A 354 6.55 -18.25 4.01
N VAL A 355 5.58 -17.53 3.44
CA VAL A 355 4.15 -17.68 3.77
C VAL A 355 3.62 -19.08 3.43
N PHE A 356 4.01 -19.68 2.30
CA PHE A 356 3.51 -20.99 1.86
C PHE A 356 4.32 -22.18 2.41
N GLY A 357 5.59 -21.96 2.76
CA GLY A 357 6.45 -22.94 3.41
C GLY A 357 6.27 -22.99 4.93
N TRP A 358 5.83 -21.90 5.56
CA TRP A 358 5.60 -21.84 7.02
C TRP A 358 4.65 -22.91 7.56
N PRO A 359 3.51 -23.23 6.91
CA PRO A 359 2.59 -24.27 7.40
C PRO A 359 3.19 -25.68 7.43
N ILE A 360 4.35 -25.89 6.81
CA ILE A 360 5.02 -27.19 6.68
C ILE A 360 6.12 -27.36 7.74
N LEU A 361 6.66 -26.27 8.31
CA LEU A 361 7.90 -26.35 9.11
C LEU A 361 7.83 -25.88 10.56
N ASP A 362 6.94 -24.95 10.99
CA ASP A 362 6.80 -24.62 12.43
C ASP A 362 5.58 -23.69 12.73
N PRO A 363 4.99 -23.73 13.94
CA PRO A 363 3.91 -22.81 14.33
C PRO A 363 4.42 -21.38 14.49
N VAL A 364 3.55 -20.41 14.18
CA VAL A 364 3.69 -18.94 14.28
C VAL A 364 4.80 -18.50 15.26
N PRO A 365 5.81 -17.70 14.82
CA PRO A 365 6.83 -17.23 15.74
C PRO A 365 6.15 -16.37 16.81
N PRO A 366 6.47 -16.56 18.10
CA PRO A 366 5.83 -15.80 19.17
C PRO A 366 6.03 -14.31 18.91
N CYS A 367 4.98 -13.52 19.20
CA CYS A 367 5.06 -12.07 19.15
C CYS A 367 6.29 -11.62 19.95
N PHE A 368 7.31 -11.07 19.28
CA PHE A 368 8.55 -10.61 19.92
C PHE A 368 8.28 -9.65 21.09
N GLY A 369 7.15 -8.93 21.05
CA GLY A 369 6.69 -8.07 22.14
C GLY A 369 6.38 -8.76 23.48
N ARG A 370 6.13 -10.08 23.52
CA ARG A 370 5.96 -10.83 24.79
C ARG A 370 7.25 -11.43 25.34
N LEU A 371 8.28 -11.62 24.51
CA LEU A 371 9.58 -12.11 24.99
C LEU A 371 10.35 -11.04 25.77
N ALA A 372 10.16 -9.76 25.43
CA ALA A 372 10.78 -8.66 26.19
C ALA A 372 10.23 -8.49 27.63
N SER A 373 9.03 -9.01 27.93
CA SER A 373 8.48 -8.99 29.30
C SER A 373 8.96 -10.15 30.18
N CYS A 374 9.59 -11.19 29.63
CA CYS A 374 10.14 -12.31 30.40
C CYS A 374 11.65 -12.23 30.64
N VAL A 375 12.35 -11.25 30.05
CA VAL A 375 13.81 -11.08 30.24
C VAL A 375 14.13 -9.95 31.24
N CYS A 376 13.11 -9.28 31.78
CA CYS A 376 13.26 -8.25 32.83
C CYS A 376 12.49 -8.59 34.12
N SER A 377 12.37 -9.87 34.45
CA SER A 377 11.87 -10.33 35.77
C SER A 377 12.97 -11.07 36.51
#